data_AF-A0A239SL52-F1
#
_entry.id   AF-A0A239SL52-F1
#
_cell.length_a   1.000
_cell.length_b   1.000
_cell.length_c   1.000
_cell.angle_alpha   90.00
_cell.angle_beta   90.00
_cell.angle_gamma   90.00
#
_symmetry.space_group_name_H-M   'P 1'
#
loop_
_entity.id
_entity.type
_entity.pdbx_description
1 polymer ?
#
loop_
_entity_poly.entity_id
_entity_poly.type
_entity_poly.pdbx_seq_one_letter_code
_entity_poly.pdbx_strand_id
1 'polypeptide(L)'
;MVDFKAIKFLTAALLCVTLLVGCQSKSRDVGKAANTTKTSSQQKTSGKEASQESSSSETDSLTDEAKRSKEKTIATTERSGAAVSTDNTPPLSQDTIDKINGQGQNSGQGGTKHQLQVTQQVQRDWNTCAPTTVSMMLSARGVTASQEELAQAMGTDDSFGTHNTDAIRVLNRYLFGYEQPTGNQSGYRLATVTTADLNSEEMRVFKERLKQNIADGYPMYYTFDNARIYPGSSGEHNVIGTGYQLTEDGSDIAYLYYIDPSYTQQDPTYGGLKKITPQELFHAMLTCVEPNYGW
;
A
#
# COMPACT_ATOMS: atom_id res chain seq x y z
N MET A 1 19.97 47.25 47.22
CA MET A 1 20.95 46.26 46.75
C MET A 1 20.69 45.00 47.58
N VAL A 2 19.98 44.01 47.01
CA VAL A 2 19.24 43.02 47.81
C VAL A 2 19.92 41.65 47.77
N ASP A 3 20.19 41.15 48.97
CA ASP A 3 20.70 39.84 49.32
C ASP A 3 19.52 38.83 49.38
N PHE A 4 19.70 37.59 48.90
CA PHE A 4 18.66 36.56 48.93
C PHE A 4 19.09 35.31 49.69
N LYS A 5 18.71 35.31 50.98
CA LYS A 5 18.80 34.17 51.88
C LYS A 5 18.00 32.96 51.39
N ALA A 6 18.54 31.80 51.76
CA ALA A 6 17.87 30.51 51.91
C ALA A 6 16.45 30.55 52.50
N ILE A 7 15.61 29.60 52.07
CA ILE A 7 14.48 28.95 52.79
C ILE A 7 13.78 27.98 51.80
N LYS A 8 13.29 26.77 52.12
CA LYS A 8 13.52 25.74 53.17
C LYS A 8 12.64 24.53 52.81
N PHE A 9 13.10 23.30 53.08
CA PHE A 9 12.26 22.09 53.32
C PHE A 9 11.46 21.62 52.07
N LEU A 10 10.86 20.42 51.92
CA LEU A 10 10.71 19.13 52.62
C LEU A 10 10.50 18.09 51.46
N THR A 11 10.93 16.82 51.45
CA THR A 11 10.49 15.66 52.26
C THR A 11 11.41 14.44 52.05
N ALA A 12 11.39 13.50 52.99
CA ALA A 12 12.16 12.24 52.99
C ALA A 12 11.25 10.98 52.94
N ALA A 13 11.86 9.80 53.12
CA ALA A 13 11.31 8.43 53.08
C ALA A 13 11.14 7.86 51.64
N LEU A 14 11.82 6.79 51.18
CA LEU A 14 12.51 5.62 51.77
C LEU A 14 11.60 4.42 52.14
N LEU A 15 11.78 3.33 51.38
CA LEU A 15 11.47 1.90 51.61
C LEU A 15 10.12 1.46 52.23
N CYS A 16 9.40 0.60 51.47
CA CYS A 16 8.76 -0.63 51.95
C CYS A 16 8.86 -1.69 50.83
N VAL A 17 9.79 -2.63 50.91
CA VAL A 17 9.62 -4.04 51.35
C VAL A 17 8.90 -4.94 50.32
N THR A 18 9.59 -6.01 49.96
CA THR A 18 9.17 -7.05 49.00
C THR A 18 8.61 -8.30 49.69
N LEU A 19 8.03 -9.20 48.88
CA LEU A 19 7.70 -10.62 49.15
C LEU A 19 6.52 -10.95 50.07
N LEU A 20 5.47 -11.54 49.49
CA LEU A 20 4.92 -12.81 49.99
C LEU A 20 4.56 -13.74 48.83
N VAL A 21 4.95 -15.01 48.96
CA VAL A 21 4.59 -16.12 48.08
C VAL A 21 3.34 -16.81 48.65
N GLY A 22 2.42 -17.24 47.79
CA GLY A 22 1.19 -17.92 48.22
C GLY A 22 0.59 -18.82 47.16
N CYS A 23 1.09 -20.05 47.05
CA CYS A 23 0.47 -21.09 46.23
C CYS A 23 -0.69 -21.73 47.00
N GLN A 24 -1.88 -21.81 46.42
CA GLN A 24 -2.88 -22.80 46.82
C GLN A 24 -3.81 -23.17 45.66
N SER A 25 -3.89 -24.48 45.41
CA SER A 25 -4.76 -25.10 44.42
C SER A 25 -6.20 -25.21 44.92
N LYS A 26 -7.17 -25.19 44.00
CA LYS A 26 -8.45 -25.87 44.24
C LYS A 26 -9.09 -26.39 42.96
N SER A 27 -8.99 -27.70 42.79
CA SER A 27 -9.83 -28.46 41.86
C SER A 27 -11.29 -28.42 42.33
N ARG A 28 -12.22 -28.33 41.37
CA ARG A 28 -13.56 -28.92 41.49
C ARG A 28 -13.91 -29.61 40.17
N ASP A 29 -13.71 -30.92 40.17
CA ASP A 29 -14.33 -31.84 39.23
C ASP A 29 -15.76 -32.15 39.69
N VAL A 30 -16.72 -32.10 38.76
CA VAL A 30 -18.00 -32.82 38.81
C VAL A 30 -18.36 -33.20 37.37
N GLY A 31 -18.24 -34.50 37.00
CA GLY A 31 -18.75 -35.07 35.74
C GLY A 31 -20.29 -34.95 35.61
N LYS A 32 -20.98 -35.37 34.53
CA LYS A 32 -20.99 -36.67 33.82
C LYS A 32 -22.22 -36.63 32.87
N ALA A 33 -22.34 -37.25 31.69
CA ALA A 33 -21.55 -38.26 30.96
C ALA A 33 -21.35 -37.79 29.48
N ALA A 34 -20.32 -38.21 28.74
CA ALA A 34 -20.22 -39.44 27.93
C ALA A 34 -21.38 -39.74 26.96
N ASN A 35 -21.08 -39.73 25.65
CA ASN A 35 -21.39 -40.91 24.84
C ASN A 35 -20.26 -41.17 23.82
N THR A 36 -20.07 -42.45 23.47
CA THR A 36 -18.91 -42.95 22.71
C THR A 36 -19.38 -43.64 21.44
N THR A 37 -18.71 -43.39 20.32
CA THR A 37 -18.66 -44.35 19.21
C THR A 37 -17.22 -44.52 18.73
N LYS A 38 -16.68 -45.73 18.87
CA LYS A 38 -15.39 -46.20 18.34
C LYS A 38 -15.67 -47.34 17.35
N THR A 39 -15.08 -47.24 16.16
CA THR A 39 -14.73 -48.34 15.23
C THR A 39 -13.66 -47.74 14.30
N SER A 40 -12.42 -48.23 14.12
CA SER A 40 -11.92 -49.60 13.87
C SER A 40 -12.66 -50.23 12.66
N SER A 41 -12.08 -50.83 11.61
CA SER A 41 -10.72 -51.32 11.29
C SER A 41 -10.55 -51.29 9.74
N GLN A 42 -9.46 -51.66 9.04
CA GLN A 42 -8.15 -52.24 9.40
C GLN A 42 -7.12 -51.97 8.25
N GLN A 43 -5.92 -52.57 8.36
CA GLN A 43 -4.76 -52.47 7.46
C GLN A 43 -4.60 -53.76 6.60
N LYS A 44 -4.21 -53.67 5.30
CA LYS A 44 -3.47 -54.74 4.59
C LYS A 44 -2.71 -54.25 3.34
N THR A 45 -1.90 -55.14 2.75
CA THR A 45 -0.59 -54.88 2.11
C THR A 45 -0.38 -55.61 0.77
N SER A 46 0.63 -55.17 -0.03
CA SER A 46 1.61 -55.99 -0.80
C SER A 46 1.60 -55.96 -2.36
N GLY A 47 2.81 -56.01 -2.95
CA GLY A 47 3.14 -56.26 -4.38
C GLY A 47 3.51 -54.99 -5.18
N LYS A 48 4.72 -54.69 -5.70
CA LYS A 48 6.01 -55.38 -6.03
C LYS A 48 6.18 -55.82 -7.51
N GLU A 49 7.15 -55.17 -8.19
CA GLU A 49 7.85 -55.56 -9.46
C GLU A 49 7.00 -55.68 -10.76
N ALA A 50 7.52 -55.58 -11.99
CA ALA A 50 8.74 -54.98 -12.60
C ALA A 50 8.63 -55.07 -14.15
N SER A 51 9.61 -54.50 -14.91
CA SER A 51 9.88 -54.77 -16.35
C SER A 51 8.86 -54.22 -17.38
N GLN A 52 9.17 -53.91 -18.65
CA GLN A 52 10.40 -53.73 -19.47
C GLN A 52 9.96 -52.88 -20.70
N GLU A 53 10.67 -51.85 -21.19
CA GLU A 53 11.91 -51.82 -21.99
C GLU A 53 11.70 -52.05 -23.52
N SER A 54 12.56 -51.42 -24.34
CA SER A 54 12.72 -51.49 -25.82
C SER A 54 11.73 -50.69 -26.71
N SER A 55 12.16 -50.03 -27.81
CA SER A 55 13.52 -49.66 -28.27
C SER A 55 13.48 -48.67 -29.46
N SER A 56 14.63 -47.99 -29.72
CA SER A 56 15.21 -47.63 -31.05
C SER A 56 14.38 -46.80 -32.06
N SER A 57 14.95 -45.89 -32.88
CA SER A 57 16.33 -45.46 -33.20
C SER A 57 16.20 -44.15 -34.04
N GLU A 58 16.93 -43.07 -33.74
CA GLU A 58 18.21 -42.63 -34.36
C GLU A 58 18.24 -42.38 -35.88
N THR A 59 19.16 -41.47 -36.29
CA THR A 59 19.58 -41.01 -37.64
C THR A 59 18.80 -39.84 -38.28
N ASP A 60 19.41 -38.86 -38.97
CA ASP A 60 20.78 -38.30 -38.89
C ASP A 60 20.84 -36.92 -39.63
N SER A 61 21.83 -36.08 -39.28
CA SER A 61 22.56 -35.13 -40.14
C SER A 61 21.87 -34.02 -40.97
N LEU A 62 22.06 -32.77 -40.49
CA LEU A 62 22.78 -31.65 -41.16
C LEU A 62 22.59 -31.36 -42.67
N THR A 63 22.24 -30.12 -43.01
CA THR A 63 23.04 -29.26 -43.94
C THR A 63 22.66 -27.77 -43.87
N ASP A 64 23.58 -26.91 -44.34
CA ASP A 64 23.70 -25.46 -44.07
C ASP A 64 23.32 -24.54 -45.25
N GLU A 65 23.20 -23.23 -44.96
CA GLU A 65 23.32 -22.05 -45.89
C GLU A 65 22.29 -21.94 -47.05
N ALA A 66 21.63 -20.82 -47.37
CA ALA A 66 22.19 -19.46 -47.49
C ALA A 66 21.11 -18.35 -47.69
N LYS A 67 21.37 -17.19 -47.06
CA LYS A 67 21.24 -15.81 -47.61
C LYS A 67 19.95 -15.28 -48.30
N ARG A 68 19.47 -14.18 -47.67
CA ARG A 68 19.36 -12.79 -48.23
C ARG A 68 17.98 -12.25 -48.68
N SER A 69 17.36 -11.53 -47.75
CA SER A 69 16.64 -10.24 -47.89
C SER A 69 15.72 -9.98 -49.10
N LYS A 70 14.46 -9.61 -48.81
CA LYS A 70 13.98 -8.22 -48.98
C LYS A 70 12.61 -7.98 -48.33
N GLU A 71 12.33 -6.70 -48.10
CA GLU A 71 11.23 -6.16 -47.31
C GLU A 71 9.96 -5.88 -48.15
N LYS A 72 8.82 -5.74 -47.44
CA LYS A 72 7.68 -4.86 -47.76
C LYS A 72 6.69 -5.29 -48.88
N THR A 73 5.49 -5.68 -48.45
CA THR A 73 4.26 -4.85 -48.57
C THR A 73 3.08 -5.58 -47.93
N ILE A 74 2.46 -5.00 -46.91
CA ILE A 74 1.21 -5.51 -46.31
C ILE A 74 0.04 -4.81 -46.99
N ALA A 75 -0.85 -5.59 -47.61
CA ALA A 75 -2.12 -5.10 -48.14
C ALA A 75 -3.20 -5.13 -47.04
N THR A 76 -3.96 -4.05 -46.93
CA THR A 76 -5.12 -3.92 -46.05
C THR A 76 -6.29 -4.79 -46.51
N THR A 77 -6.95 -5.46 -45.57
CA THR A 77 -8.30 -6.04 -45.76
C THR A 77 -9.11 -5.77 -44.51
N GLU A 78 -10.21 -5.02 -44.65
CA GLU A 78 -11.18 -4.81 -43.58
C GLU A 78 -12.01 -6.07 -43.32
N ARG A 79 -12.36 -6.35 -42.07
CA ARG A 79 -13.54 -7.15 -41.76
C ARG A 79 -14.19 -6.70 -40.46
N SER A 80 -15.43 -6.22 -40.58
CA SER A 80 -16.28 -5.82 -39.45
C SER A 80 -16.74 -7.03 -38.64
N GLY A 81 -16.82 -6.86 -37.32
CA GLY A 81 -17.33 -7.83 -36.34
C GLY A 81 -17.63 -7.08 -35.03
N ALA A 82 -18.85 -7.24 -34.49
CA ALA A 82 -19.38 -6.31 -33.50
C ALA A 82 -19.23 -6.77 -32.03
N ALA A 83 -19.07 -5.76 -31.17
CA ALA A 83 -19.48 -5.68 -29.75
C ALA A 83 -18.91 -6.69 -28.72
N VAL A 84 -18.09 -6.15 -27.80
CA VAL A 84 -18.38 -6.14 -26.35
C VAL A 84 -18.02 -4.76 -25.81
N SER A 85 -18.92 -4.12 -25.06
CA SER A 85 -18.66 -2.86 -24.36
C SER A 85 -18.13 -3.09 -22.96
N THR A 86 -17.06 -2.40 -22.55
CA THR A 86 -16.64 -2.23 -21.15
C THR A 86 -16.08 -0.81 -20.94
N ASP A 87 -16.55 -0.16 -19.88
CA ASP A 87 -16.16 1.15 -19.29
C ASP A 87 -15.67 2.28 -20.20
N ASN A 88 -16.63 3.14 -20.57
CA ASN A 88 -16.36 4.52 -20.98
C ASN A 88 -16.16 5.44 -19.76
N THR A 89 -14.98 5.40 -19.15
CA THR A 89 -14.49 6.51 -18.31
C THR A 89 -13.28 7.12 -18.99
N PRO A 90 -13.39 8.30 -19.62
CA PRO A 90 -12.28 8.93 -20.33
C PRO A 90 -11.10 9.24 -19.40
N PRO A 91 -9.85 9.21 -19.89
CA PRO A 91 -8.73 9.79 -19.18
C PRO A 91 -8.96 11.28 -18.92
N LEU A 92 -8.46 11.79 -17.78
CA LEU A 92 -8.56 13.20 -17.39
C LEU A 92 -7.88 14.11 -18.44
N SER A 93 -8.51 15.25 -18.74
CA SER A 93 -8.02 16.18 -19.77
C SER A 93 -6.86 17.04 -19.28
N GLN A 94 -5.94 17.39 -20.19
CA GLN A 94 -4.80 18.26 -19.91
C GLN A 94 -5.24 19.63 -19.35
N ASP A 95 -6.37 20.19 -19.80
CA ASP A 95 -6.95 21.43 -19.27
C ASP A 95 -7.28 21.37 -17.76
N THR A 96 -7.52 20.16 -17.23
CA THR A 96 -7.73 19.93 -15.79
C THR A 96 -6.39 19.94 -15.05
N ILE A 97 -5.36 19.33 -15.63
CA ILE A 97 -3.99 19.27 -15.10
C ILE A 97 -3.35 20.67 -15.10
N ASP A 98 -3.53 21.45 -16.16
CA ASP A 98 -2.90 22.78 -16.29
C ASP A 98 -3.51 23.81 -15.33
N LYS A 99 -4.81 23.69 -15.01
CA LYS A 99 -5.46 24.47 -13.93
C LYS A 99 -4.97 24.11 -12.53
N ILE A 100 -4.39 22.93 -12.32
CA ILE A 100 -3.81 22.51 -11.04
C ILE A 100 -2.38 23.04 -10.88
N ASN A 101 -1.60 23.11 -11.97
CA ASN A 101 -0.22 23.57 -11.95
C ASN A 101 -0.07 25.10 -11.87
N GLY A 102 -1.10 25.86 -12.25
CA GLY A 102 -1.06 27.31 -12.36
C GLY A 102 -1.63 28.10 -11.18
N GLN A 103 -1.02 28.07 -9.99
CA GLN A 103 -0.85 29.27 -9.11
C GLN A 103 -0.08 28.97 -7.82
N GLY A 104 1.08 29.63 -7.66
CA GLY A 104 1.78 29.71 -6.38
C GLY A 104 1.31 30.90 -5.53
N GLN A 105 1.27 30.69 -4.20
CA GLN A 105 1.34 31.68 -3.12
C GLN A 105 0.17 32.71 -2.96
N ASN A 106 -0.55 32.56 -1.82
CA ASN A 106 -1.38 33.54 -1.10
C ASN A 106 -2.59 34.21 -1.81
N SER A 107 -3.79 33.68 -1.59
CA SER A 107 -4.79 34.23 -0.61
C SER A 107 -6.24 33.82 -0.93
N GLY A 108 -6.91 33.15 0.01
CA GLY A 108 -8.36 33.37 0.24
C GLY A 108 -9.41 32.68 -0.63
N GLN A 109 -9.10 31.65 -1.42
CA GLN A 109 -10.13 30.83 -2.12
C GLN A 109 -9.89 29.33 -1.94
N GLY A 110 -10.44 28.77 -0.86
CA GLY A 110 -10.40 27.33 -0.54
C GLY A 110 -10.38 27.06 0.96
N GLY A 111 -11.04 25.98 1.38
CA GLY A 111 -11.10 25.56 2.78
C GLY A 111 -9.76 25.15 3.40
N THR A 112 -9.76 24.97 4.72
CA THR A 112 -8.57 24.69 5.53
C THR A 112 -7.79 23.47 5.03
N LYS A 113 -6.45 23.60 5.00
CA LYS A 113 -5.53 22.52 4.65
C LYS A 113 -4.97 21.86 5.90
N HIS A 114 -4.94 20.54 5.90
CA HIS A 114 -4.33 19.70 6.93
C HIS A 114 -3.31 18.79 6.23
N GLN A 115 -2.02 19.00 6.47
CA GLN A 115 -0.97 18.29 5.75
C GLN A 115 0.24 18.02 6.65
N LEU A 116 0.78 16.81 6.54
CA LEU A 116 2.00 16.39 7.21
C LEU A 116 3.23 16.93 6.46
N GLN A 117 4.26 17.29 7.22
CA GLN A 117 5.57 17.59 6.65
C GLN A 117 6.26 16.26 6.32
N VAL A 118 6.47 16.02 5.03
CA VAL A 118 7.15 14.83 4.50
C VAL A 118 8.30 15.28 3.63
N THR A 119 9.50 14.78 3.91
CA THR A 119 10.65 14.96 3.01
C THR A 119 10.44 14.06 1.80
N GLN A 120 10.24 14.68 0.65
CA GLN A 120 10.12 13.99 -0.62
C GLN A 120 11.35 13.12 -0.92
N GLN A 121 11.10 11.93 -1.46
CA GLN A 121 12.10 11.04 -2.04
C GLN A 121 11.65 10.61 -3.43
N VAL A 122 12.63 10.37 -4.31
CA VAL A 122 12.39 9.89 -5.67
C VAL A 122 12.77 8.41 -5.74
N GLN A 123 12.00 7.61 -6.46
CA GLN A 123 12.26 6.18 -6.67
C GLN A 123 13.45 6.00 -7.64
N ARG A 124 14.24 4.95 -7.42
CA ARG A 124 15.46 4.71 -8.22
C ARG A 124 15.16 4.04 -9.56
N ASP A 125 14.24 3.08 -9.53
CA ASP A 125 13.84 2.27 -10.68
C ASP A 125 12.30 2.17 -10.76
N TRP A 126 11.77 1.80 -11.93
CA TRP A 126 10.33 1.78 -12.23
C TRP A 126 9.49 0.97 -11.24
N ASN A 127 10.04 -0.11 -10.69
CA ASN A 127 9.41 -1.04 -9.75
C ASN A 127 9.59 -0.66 -8.26
N THR A 128 10.27 0.45 -7.95
CA THR A 128 10.63 0.86 -6.58
C THR A 128 9.72 1.95 -5.98
N CYS A 129 8.52 2.14 -6.53
CA CYS A 129 7.53 3.09 -6.00
C CYS A 129 7.08 2.75 -4.57
N ALA A 130 6.71 1.51 -4.28
CA ALA A 130 6.34 1.05 -2.93
C ALA A 130 7.43 1.26 -1.86
N PRO A 131 8.68 0.76 -2.00
CA PRO A 131 9.71 0.99 -0.99
C PRO A 131 10.08 2.47 -0.82
N THR A 132 9.97 3.29 -1.88
CA THR A 132 10.16 4.75 -1.78
C THR A 132 9.04 5.41 -0.99
N THR A 133 7.78 5.05 -1.29
CA THR A 133 6.59 5.52 -0.56
C THR A 133 6.66 5.13 0.91
N VAL A 134 7.02 3.88 1.24
CA VAL A 134 7.23 3.46 2.64
C VAL A 134 8.40 4.20 3.29
N SER A 135 9.51 4.46 2.59
CA SER A 135 10.62 5.26 3.13
C SER A 135 10.16 6.68 3.51
N MET A 136 9.32 7.31 2.68
CA MET A 136 8.68 8.60 3.01
C MET A 136 7.73 8.50 4.21
N MET A 137 6.95 7.42 4.32
CA MET A 137 6.04 7.20 5.46
C MET A 137 6.80 6.99 6.78
N LEU A 138 7.92 6.28 6.74
CA LEU A 138 8.80 6.07 7.88
C LEU A 138 9.51 7.37 8.29
N SER A 139 10.02 8.15 7.32
CA SER A 139 10.72 9.41 7.61
C SER A 139 9.79 10.46 8.23
N ALA A 140 8.51 10.49 7.83
CA ALA A 140 7.47 11.31 8.47
C ALA A 140 7.23 10.97 9.95
N ARG A 141 7.64 9.76 10.39
CA ARG A 141 7.61 9.31 11.80
C ARG A 141 8.97 9.34 12.48
N GLY A 142 10.00 9.92 11.84
CA GLY A 142 11.37 9.96 12.35
C GLY A 142 12.10 8.62 12.29
N VAL A 143 11.62 7.66 11.50
CA VAL A 143 12.26 6.35 11.28
C VAL A 143 13.01 6.38 9.96
N THR A 144 14.30 6.06 10.00
CA THR A 144 15.16 5.99 8.80
C THR A 144 15.29 4.54 8.33
N ALA A 145 15.01 4.30 7.06
CA ALA A 145 15.34 3.08 6.33
C ALA A 145 15.64 3.44 4.86
N SER A 146 16.65 2.81 4.26
CA SER A 146 16.96 3.03 2.84
C SER A 146 15.93 2.34 1.94
N GLN A 147 15.79 2.84 0.70
CA GLN A 147 14.90 2.21 -0.29
C GLN A 147 15.35 0.77 -0.61
N GLU A 148 16.66 0.49 -0.58
CA GLU A 148 17.27 -0.82 -0.82
C GLU A 148 16.90 -1.83 0.27
N GLU A 149 17.06 -1.46 1.55
CA GLU A 149 16.67 -2.30 2.69
C GLU A 149 15.17 -2.60 2.67
N LEU A 150 14.35 -1.60 2.32
CA LEU A 150 12.91 -1.73 2.20
C LEU A 150 12.52 -2.62 1.02
N ALA A 151 13.12 -2.43 -0.15
CA ALA A 151 12.88 -3.25 -1.34
C ALA A 151 13.20 -4.72 -1.07
N GLN A 152 14.35 -5.01 -0.46
CA GLN A 152 14.71 -6.36 -0.05
C GLN A 152 13.74 -6.93 0.99
N ALA A 153 13.32 -6.14 1.98
CA ALA A 153 12.40 -6.57 3.03
C ALA A 153 10.97 -6.84 2.53
N MET A 154 10.54 -6.14 1.48
CA MET A 154 9.23 -6.25 0.84
C MET A 154 9.20 -7.28 -0.30
N GLY A 155 10.34 -7.83 -0.69
CA GLY A 155 10.42 -8.76 -1.82
C GLY A 155 10.20 -8.08 -3.18
N THR A 156 10.60 -6.82 -3.33
CA THR A 156 10.48 -6.09 -4.60
C THR A 156 11.23 -6.79 -5.73
N ASP A 157 10.56 -7.06 -6.86
CA ASP A 157 11.15 -7.72 -8.03
C ASP A 157 10.85 -7.03 -9.37
N ASP A 158 11.50 -7.49 -10.45
CA ASP A 158 11.36 -6.95 -11.81
C ASP A 158 10.13 -7.47 -12.58
N SER A 159 9.29 -8.31 -11.95
CA SER A 159 8.10 -8.89 -12.59
C SER A 159 6.82 -8.13 -12.23
N PHE A 160 6.68 -7.73 -10.97
CA PHE A 160 5.52 -7.03 -10.44
C PHE A 160 5.89 -5.74 -9.69
N GLY A 161 7.14 -5.62 -9.23
CA GLY A 161 7.49 -4.67 -8.18
C GLY A 161 7.16 -5.23 -6.83
N THR A 162 6.25 -4.61 -6.09
CA THR A 162 5.99 -4.95 -4.68
C THR A 162 4.52 -5.19 -4.42
N HIS A 163 4.18 -6.30 -3.79
CA HIS A 163 2.83 -6.54 -3.28
C HIS A 163 2.49 -5.56 -2.15
N ASN A 164 1.34 -4.89 -2.24
CA ASN A 164 0.86 -3.95 -1.23
C ASN A 164 0.74 -4.60 0.15
N THR A 165 0.45 -5.91 0.20
CA THR A 165 0.45 -6.70 1.44
C THR A 165 1.82 -6.71 2.10
N ASP A 166 2.90 -6.90 1.34
CA ASP A 166 4.27 -6.87 1.84
C ASP A 166 4.75 -5.46 2.20
N ALA A 167 4.39 -4.44 1.41
CA ALA A 167 4.69 -3.05 1.73
C ALA A 167 4.11 -2.65 3.11
N ILE A 168 2.84 -2.96 3.36
CA ILE A 168 2.17 -2.67 4.64
C ILE A 168 2.68 -3.58 5.77
N ARG A 169 2.99 -4.85 5.49
CA ARG A 169 3.61 -5.79 6.44
C ARG A 169 4.93 -5.24 6.98
N VAL A 170 5.80 -4.76 6.09
CA VAL A 170 7.10 -4.18 6.44
C VAL A 170 6.94 -2.83 7.14
N LEU A 171 6.09 -1.92 6.63
CA LEU A 171 5.78 -0.64 7.27
C LEU A 171 5.33 -0.82 8.72
N ASN A 172 4.44 -1.78 8.99
CA ASN A 172 3.97 -2.09 10.33
C ASN A 172 5.09 -2.61 11.24
N ARG A 173 5.97 -3.48 10.73
CA ARG A 173 7.11 -3.99 11.48
C ARG A 173 8.04 -2.87 11.97
N TYR A 174 8.31 -1.88 11.12
CA TYR A 174 9.14 -0.73 11.49
C TYR A 174 8.46 0.22 12.48
N LEU A 175 7.15 0.47 12.34
CA LEU A 175 6.43 1.47 13.16
C LEU A 175 5.88 0.94 14.48
N PHE A 176 5.48 -0.34 14.54
CA PHE A 176 4.76 -0.92 15.68
C PHE A 176 5.41 -2.20 16.24
N GLY A 177 6.44 -2.75 15.58
CA GLY A 177 7.15 -3.94 16.01
C GLY A 177 6.45 -5.27 15.68
N TYR A 178 5.38 -5.25 14.89
CA TYR A 178 4.67 -6.43 14.41
C TYR A 178 4.15 -6.20 12.99
N GLU A 179 3.96 -7.30 12.26
CA GLU A 179 3.68 -7.27 10.81
C GLU A 179 2.18 -7.14 10.48
N GLN A 180 1.30 -7.72 11.32
CA GLN A 180 -0.16 -7.70 11.12
C GLN A 180 -0.85 -7.27 12.43
N PRO A 181 -1.51 -6.08 12.49
CA PRO A 181 -2.20 -5.65 13.69
C PRO A 181 -3.48 -6.46 13.89
N THR A 182 -3.76 -6.93 15.11
CA THR A 182 -4.97 -7.71 15.44
C THR A 182 -5.99 -6.90 16.23
N GLY A 183 -7.28 -7.11 15.98
CA GLY A 183 -8.36 -6.37 16.65
C GLY A 183 -8.17 -4.84 16.58
N ASN A 184 -8.13 -4.20 17.75
CA ASN A 184 -7.96 -2.75 17.89
C ASN A 184 -6.50 -2.32 18.12
N GLN A 185 -5.51 -3.17 17.82
CA GLN A 185 -4.10 -2.75 17.80
C GLN A 185 -3.88 -1.68 16.73
N SER A 186 -3.05 -0.68 17.05
CA SER A 186 -2.57 0.33 16.10
C SER A 186 -1.84 -0.30 14.92
N GLY A 187 -1.95 0.32 13.75
CA GLY A 187 -1.14 -0.01 12.59
C GLY A 187 -1.94 -0.22 11.33
N TYR A 188 -1.22 -0.10 10.22
CA TYR A 188 -1.78 0.04 8.90
C TYR A 188 -2.55 -1.19 8.45
N ARG A 189 -3.69 -0.93 7.83
CA ARG A 189 -4.64 -1.89 7.28
C ARG A 189 -4.87 -1.57 5.82
N LEU A 190 -4.79 -2.58 4.98
CA LEU A 190 -5.21 -2.46 3.60
C LEU A 190 -6.74 -2.40 3.50
N ALA A 191 -7.21 -1.58 2.57
CA ALA A 191 -8.60 -1.52 2.16
C ALA A 191 -8.69 -1.51 0.63
N THR A 192 -9.69 -2.22 0.10
CA THR A 192 -10.05 -2.21 -1.33
C THR A 192 -11.21 -1.26 -1.54
N VAL A 193 -11.18 -0.51 -2.64
CA VAL A 193 -12.27 0.34 -3.13
C VAL A 193 -13.07 -0.46 -4.14
N THR A 194 -14.39 -0.54 -3.98
CA THR A 194 -15.30 -1.26 -4.89
C THR A 194 -16.27 -0.35 -5.62
N THR A 195 -16.38 0.92 -5.20
CA THR A 195 -17.19 1.95 -5.86
C THR A 195 -16.53 3.33 -5.75
N ALA A 196 -16.74 4.19 -6.75
CA ALA A 196 -16.33 5.61 -6.72
C ALA A 196 -17.51 6.58 -6.53
N ASP A 197 -18.64 6.10 -6.02
CA ASP A 197 -19.76 6.94 -5.58
C ASP A 197 -19.35 7.79 -4.36
N LEU A 198 -19.47 9.10 -4.50
CA LEU A 198 -19.20 10.09 -3.45
C LEU A 198 -20.06 9.91 -2.19
N ASN A 199 -21.23 9.30 -2.32
CA ASN A 199 -22.18 9.06 -1.24
C ASN A 199 -22.03 7.66 -0.61
N SER A 200 -21.08 6.86 -1.08
CA SER A 200 -20.85 5.51 -0.56
C SER A 200 -20.30 5.51 0.87
N GLU A 201 -20.61 4.44 1.59
CA GLU A 201 -20.03 4.17 2.90
C GLU A 201 -18.49 4.04 2.83
N GLU A 202 -17.95 3.47 1.74
CA GLU A 202 -16.51 3.38 1.50
C GLU A 202 -15.86 4.77 1.40
N MET A 203 -16.45 5.69 0.65
CA MET A 203 -15.99 7.08 0.54
C MET A 203 -16.05 7.80 1.90
N ARG A 204 -17.14 7.62 2.65
CA ARG A 204 -17.30 8.21 4.00
C ARG A 204 -16.22 7.70 4.96
N VAL A 205 -16.03 6.38 5.04
CA VAL A 205 -15.04 5.73 5.91
C VAL A 205 -13.61 6.08 5.50
N PHE A 206 -13.31 6.17 4.20
CA PHE A 206 -12.02 6.64 3.71
C PHE A 206 -11.69 8.06 4.18
N LYS A 207 -12.63 8.99 4.04
CA LYS A 207 -12.45 10.39 4.49
C LYS A 207 -12.26 10.48 6.01
N GLU A 208 -12.93 9.63 6.79
CA GLU A 208 -12.75 9.54 8.25
C GLU A 208 -11.37 8.99 8.63
N ARG A 209 -10.94 7.88 8.02
CA ARG A 209 -9.60 7.30 8.19
C ARG A 209 -8.51 8.32 7.87
N LEU A 210 -8.61 8.99 6.72
CA LEU A 210 -7.71 10.05 6.31
C LEU A 210 -7.64 11.21 7.32
N LYS A 211 -8.79 11.70 7.81
CA LYS A 211 -8.81 12.74 8.86
C LYS A 211 -8.10 12.29 10.12
N GLN A 212 -8.36 11.05 10.58
CA GLN A 212 -7.74 10.49 11.78
C GLN A 212 -6.23 10.29 11.61
N ASN A 213 -5.80 9.62 10.53
CA ASN A 213 -4.39 9.37 10.23
C ASN A 213 -3.57 10.67 10.19
N ILE A 214 -4.05 11.68 9.45
CA ILE A 214 -3.36 12.97 9.35
C ILE A 214 -3.36 13.73 10.69
N ALA A 215 -4.40 13.60 11.52
CA ALA A 215 -4.41 14.16 12.87
C ALA A 215 -3.41 13.46 13.81
N ASP A 216 -3.27 12.14 13.69
CA ASP A 216 -2.33 11.32 14.49
C ASP A 216 -0.88 11.35 13.97
N GLY A 217 -0.62 12.09 12.89
CA GLY A 217 0.69 12.24 12.27
C GLY A 217 1.12 11.07 11.39
N TYR A 218 0.18 10.24 10.93
CA TYR A 218 0.42 9.08 10.06
C TYR A 218 -0.02 9.41 8.63
N PRO A 219 0.87 9.33 7.63
CA PRO A 219 0.49 9.47 6.22
C PRO A 219 -0.42 8.31 5.77
N MET A 220 -1.04 8.43 4.60
CA MET A 220 -1.73 7.31 3.94
C MET A 220 -0.79 6.64 2.94
N TYR A 221 -0.98 5.34 2.70
CA TYR A 221 -0.41 4.65 1.54
C TYR A 221 -1.49 4.56 0.46
N TYR A 222 -1.24 4.95 -0.78
CA TYR A 222 -2.19 4.80 -1.89
C TYR A 222 -1.56 4.00 -3.02
N THR A 223 -2.37 3.18 -3.68
CA THR A 223 -2.09 2.48 -4.94
C THR A 223 -3.17 2.88 -5.93
N PHE A 224 -2.78 3.32 -7.13
CA PHE A 224 -3.71 3.62 -8.22
C PHE A 224 -3.17 3.15 -9.58
N ASP A 225 -4.05 2.97 -10.54
CA ASP A 225 -3.72 2.76 -11.96
C ASP A 225 -3.21 4.07 -12.58
N ASN A 226 -1.94 4.07 -12.99
CA ASN A 226 -1.29 5.20 -13.63
C ASN A 226 -2.05 5.72 -14.85
N ALA A 227 -2.70 4.86 -15.64
CA ALA A 227 -3.40 5.26 -16.86
C ALA A 227 -4.63 6.15 -16.58
N ARG A 228 -5.15 6.11 -15.35
CA ARG A 228 -6.30 6.91 -14.89
C ARG A 228 -5.90 8.31 -14.42
N ILE A 229 -4.69 8.47 -13.89
CA ILE A 229 -4.15 9.74 -13.39
C ILE A 229 -3.28 10.45 -14.43
N TYR A 230 -2.46 9.69 -15.16
CA TYR A 230 -1.44 10.18 -16.10
C TYR A 230 -1.66 9.54 -17.48
N PRO A 231 -2.41 10.20 -18.40
CA PRO A 231 -2.74 9.64 -19.71
C PRO A 231 -1.48 9.23 -20.49
N GLY A 232 -1.46 7.99 -21.01
CA GLY A 232 -0.31 7.42 -21.70
C GLY A 232 0.70 6.69 -20.79
N SER A 233 0.50 6.70 -19.48
CA SER A 233 1.22 5.83 -18.53
C SER A 233 0.47 4.51 -18.33
N SER A 234 1.10 3.55 -17.63
CA SER A 234 0.51 2.23 -17.34
C SER A 234 1.03 1.65 -16.03
N GLY A 235 0.40 0.56 -15.57
CA GLY A 235 0.74 -0.14 -14.34
C GLY A 235 0.12 0.49 -13.08
N GLU A 236 0.13 -0.25 -11.99
CA GLU A 236 -0.19 0.28 -10.67
C GLU A 236 1.00 1.08 -10.11
N HIS A 237 0.70 2.07 -9.28
CA HIS A 237 1.70 2.98 -8.72
C HIS A 237 1.39 3.34 -7.28
N ASN A 238 2.42 3.31 -6.44
CA ASN A 238 2.29 3.54 -5.01
C ASN A 238 2.81 4.93 -4.61
N VAL A 239 1.95 5.74 -3.99
CA VAL A 239 2.26 7.10 -3.54
C VAL A 239 1.92 7.31 -2.06
N ILE A 240 2.53 8.32 -1.44
CA ILE A 240 2.23 8.69 -0.05
C ILE A 240 1.18 9.80 0.02
N GLY A 241 0.02 9.53 0.63
CA GLY A 241 -0.98 10.54 0.96
C GLY A 241 -0.54 11.38 2.16
N THR A 242 -0.29 12.67 1.95
CA THR A 242 0.28 13.58 2.98
C THR A 242 -0.73 14.50 3.63
N GLY A 243 -1.96 14.62 3.11
CA GLY A 243 -2.95 15.52 3.69
C GLY A 243 -4.22 15.68 2.88
N TYR A 244 -5.03 16.67 3.27
CA TYR A 244 -6.27 17.04 2.62
C TYR A 244 -6.55 18.55 2.71
N GLN A 245 -7.45 19.03 1.85
CA GLN A 245 -8.05 20.35 1.89
C GLN A 245 -9.57 20.20 2.06
N LEU A 246 -10.15 20.90 3.03
CA LEU A 246 -11.59 20.96 3.21
C LEU A 246 -12.29 21.77 2.10
N THR A 247 -13.60 21.56 1.96
CA THR A 247 -14.52 22.51 1.31
C THR A 247 -14.51 23.86 2.04
N GLU A 248 -14.98 24.93 1.37
CA GLU A 248 -14.95 26.30 1.92
C GLU A 248 -15.80 26.46 3.20
N ASP A 249 -16.90 25.72 3.29
CA ASP A 249 -17.77 25.63 4.48
C ASP A 249 -17.22 24.67 5.56
N GLY A 250 -16.13 23.96 5.28
CA GLY A 250 -15.50 22.98 6.18
C GLY A 250 -16.25 21.65 6.33
N SER A 251 -17.35 21.42 5.60
CA SER A 251 -18.20 20.24 5.80
C SER A 251 -17.58 18.93 5.29
N ASP A 252 -16.83 18.98 4.19
CA ASP A 252 -16.27 17.79 3.53
C ASP A 252 -14.82 18.01 3.06
N ILE A 253 -14.19 16.96 2.54
CA ILE A 253 -12.88 17.01 1.89
C ILE A 253 -13.07 17.32 0.40
N ALA A 254 -12.60 18.49 -0.02
CA ALA A 254 -12.57 18.87 -1.43
C ALA A 254 -11.41 18.19 -2.18
N TYR A 255 -10.24 18.10 -1.54
CA TYR A 255 -9.03 17.58 -2.17
C TYR A 255 -8.13 16.80 -1.21
N LEU A 256 -7.32 15.94 -1.80
CA LEU A 256 -6.25 15.15 -1.21
C LEU A 256 -4.90 15.69 -1.68
N TYR A 257 -3.88 15.53 -0.85
CA TYR A 257 -2.49 15.79 -1.19
C TYR A 257 -1.70 14.49 -1.11
N TYR A 258 -0.87 14.21 -2.12
CA TYR A 258 0.06 13.10 -2.12
C TYR A 258 1.43 13.51 -2.69
N ILE A 259 2.49 12.78 -2.34
CA ILE A 259 3.80 12.92 -2.99
C ILE A 259 4.02 11.69 -3.86
N ASP A 260 4.19 11.93 -5.15
CA ASP A 260 4.54 10.93 -6.14
C ASP A 260 6.06 10.68 -6.13
N PRO A 261 6.53 9.43 -5.92
CA PRO A 261 7.95 9.12 -5.94
C PRO A 261 8.53 8.98 -7.36
N SER A 262 7.71 8.91 -8.41
CA SER A 262 8.18 8.69 -9.78
C SER A 262 9.03 9.84 -10.27
N TYR A 263 10.23 9.53 -10.79
CA TYR A 263 11.12 10.52 -11.41
C TYR A 263 10.49 11.23 -12.62
N THR A 264 9.44 10.67 -13.23
CA THR A 264 8.71 11.33 -14.35
C THR A 264 7.67 12.34 -13.89
N GLN A 265 7.27 12.31 -12.61
CA GLN A 265 6.24 13.19 -12.04
C GLN A 265 6.83 14.36 -11.23
N GLN A 266 8.13 14.61 -11.37
CA GLN A 266 8.86 15.64 -10.63
C GLN A 266 8.84 16.98 -11.37
N ASP A 267 8.45 18.06 -10.69
CA ASP A 267 8.55 19.43 -11.21
C ASP A 267 9.46 20.33 -10.34
N PRO A 268 10.04 21.42 -10.88
CA PRO A 268 10.99 22.26 -10.15
C PRO A 268 10.42 23.07 -8.96
N THR A 269 9.09 23.12 -8.79
CA THR A 269 8.42 23.98 -7.80
C THR A 269 7.85 23.18 -6.64
N TYR A 270 7.18 22.06 -6.94
CA TYR A 270 6.47 21.20 -6.00
C TYR A 270 7.06 19.78 -5.94
N GLY A 271 8.00 19.44 -6.83
CA GLY A 271 8.55 18.09 -6.94
C GLY A 271 7.46 17.09 -7.31
N GLY A 272 7.25 16.12 -6.45
CA GLY A 272 6.24 15.07 -6.56
C GLY A 272 4.94 15.43 -5.85
N LEU A 273 4.82 16.58 -5.17
CA LEU A 273 3.58 16.96 -4.49
C LEU A 273 2.47 17.24 -5.51
N LYS A 274 1.43 16.40 -5.51
CA LYS A 274 0.23 16.51 -6.35
C LYS A 274 -1.03 16.71 -5.52
N LYS A 275 -2.11 17.08 -6.21
CA LYS A 275 -3.44 17.37 -5.67
C LYS A 275 -4.50 16.67 -6.51
N ILE A 276 -5.46 16.02 -5.86
CA ILE A 276 -6.52 15.22 -6.52
C ILE A 276 -7.82 15.26 -5.69
N THR A 277 -8.99 15.08 -6.28
CA THR A 277 -10.24 14.90 -5.50
C THR A 277 -10.35 13.47 -4.95
N PRO A 278 -11.15 13.23 -3.89
CA PRO A 278 -11.43 11.87 -3.42
C PRO A 278 -12.05 10.97 -4.51
N GLN A 279 -12.90 11.52 -5.37
CA GLN A 279 -13.57 10.75 -6.42
C GLN A 279 -12.63 10.33 -7.56
N GLU A 280 -11.73 11.20 -7.99
CA GLU A 280 -10.71 10.85 -9.00
C GLU A 280 -9.76 9.77 -8.48
N LEU A 281 -9.32 9.88 -7.22
CA LEU A 281 -8.49 8.85 -6.59
C LEU A 281 -9.22 7.50 -6.56
N PHE A 282 -10.50 7.49 -6.14
CA PHE A 282 -11.29 6.25 -6.12
C PHE A 282 -11.49 5.66 -7.53
N HIS A 283 -11.74 6.46 -8.57
CA HIS A 283 -11.81 5.96 -9.95
C HIS A 283 -10.50 5.32 -10.41
N ALA A 284 -9.35 5.86 -9.99
CA ALA A 284 -8.05 5.31 -10.30
C ALA A 284 -7.69 4.07 -9.46
N MET A 285 -8.37 3.85 -8.33
CA MET A 285 -8.26 2.65 -7.50
C MET A 285 -9.09 1.47 -8.04
N LEU A 286 -10.24 1.73 -8.68
CA LEU A 286 -11.16 0.67 -9.15
C LEU A 286 -10.55 -0.32 -10.15
N THR A 287 -9.49 0.03 -10.86
CA THR A 287 -8.82 -0.85 -11.84
C THR A 287 -7.58 -1.57 -11.30
N CYS A 288 -7.18 -1.34 -10.04
CA CYS A 288 -6.09 -2.09 -9.41
C CYS A 288 -6.51 -3.53 -9.09
N VAL A 289 -5.56 -4.46 -9.19
CA VAL A 289 -5.67 -5.86 -8.82
C VAL A 289 -5.50 -6.04 -7.30
N GLU A 290 -4.66 -5.23 -6.68
CA GLU A 290 -4.37 -5.28 -5.25
C GLU A 290 -5.23 -4.32 -4.41
N PRO A 291 -5.35 -4.56 -3.08
CA PRO A 291 -5.94 -3.60 -2.17
C PRO A 291 -5.26 -2.22 -2.26
N ASN A 292 -6.10 -1.18 -2.27
CA ASN A 292 -5.77 0.12 -2.84
C ASN A 292 -5.14 1.11 -1.89
N TYR A 293 -5.43 1.05 -0.59
CA TYR A 293 -4.85 2.00 0.35
C TYR A 293 -4.57 1.40 1.73
N GLY A 294 -3.48 1.87 2.33
CA GLY A 294 -3.13 1.65 3.72
C GLY A 294 -3.53 2.84 4.58
N TRP A 295 -4.22 2.56 5.68
CA TRP A 295 -4.62 3.49 6.74
C TRP A 295 -4.27 2.89 8.11
#